data_AF-A0A936W143-F1
#
_entry.id   AF-A0A936W143-F1
#
_cell.length_a   1.000
_cell.length_b   1.000
_cell.length_c   1.000
_cell.angle_alpha   90.00
_cell.angle_beta   90.00
_cell.angle_gamma   90.00
#
_symmetry.space_group_name_H-M   'P 1'
#
loop_
_entity.id
_entity.type
_entity.pdbx_description
1 polymer ?
#
loop_
_entity_poly.entity_id
_entity_poly.type
_entity_poly.pdbx_seq_one_letter_code
_entity_poly.pdbx_strand_id
1 'polypeptide(L)'
;MSRKGDHTIEAWVDQKLMRGKNAFSLDELRKDYPNHTEVAIKSALIRLSVKAKILSIHKGYYLIITPQYASRGILPPTLYMDGLMNYLERPYYMGLINAAVLHGSSHQAPQEYFVFTSFPVLRPTLKKGLKVNYISKKEIPLSLLDQRKTESGYLFISNPLLTAADLVQFEKKVGGLNRVASILQDLVESIKPDSITKSFVEYIHTSTLQRLGYLLETVIKEFVLADVLYDHMSGYSKRSRPVLLKASIPSKNLNADNRWNVVVNTEIQLEE
;
A
#
# COMPACT_ATOMS: atom_id res chain seq x y z
N MET A 1 -4.75 44.15 17.09
CA MET A 1 -6.16 43.75 16.85
C MET A 1 -6.33 43.43 15.37
N SER A 2 -6.31 42.14 15.01
CA SER A 2 -6.55 41.70 13.63
C SER A 2 -8.05 41.42 13.44
N ARG A 3 -8.59 41.88 12.31
CA ARG A 3 -10.02 41.88 11.97
C ARG A 3 -10.62 40.47 12.06
N LYS A 4 -11.62 40.31 12.94
CA LYS A 4 -12.65 39.25 12.85
C LYS A 4 -13.41 39.44 11.53
N GLY A 5 -12.91 38.89 10.44
CA GLY A 5 -13.74 38.67 9.24
C GLY A 5 -14.69 37.52 9.53
N ASP A 6 -15.92 37.58 9.05
CA ASP A 6 -16.87 36.46 9.10
C ASP A 6 -16.26 35.22 8.43
N HIS A 7 -15.63 34.34 9.22
CA HIS A 7 -14.87 33.21 8.70
C HIS A 7 -15.81 32.07 8.37
N THR A 8 -16.40 32.10 7.18
CA THR A 8 -17.17 30.96 6.67
C THR A 8 -16.30 29.70 6.64
N ILE A 9 -16.91 28.52 6.84
CA ILE A 9 -16.21 27.22 6.73
C ILE A 9 -15.54 27.06 5.35
N GLU A 10 -16.09 27.68 4.31
CA GLU A 10 -15.48 27.70 2.97
C GLU A 10 -14.12 28.42 2.96
N ALA A 11 -14.04 29.61 3.55
CA ALA A 11 -12.78 30.35 3.65
C ALA A 11 -11.73 29.61 4.49
N TRP A 12 -12.16 28.87 5.51
CA TRP A 12 -11.27 28.02 6.31
C TRP A 12 -10.72 26.84 5.51
N VAL A 13 -11.54 26.18 4.69
CA VAL A 13 -11.08 25.12 3.77
C VAL A 13 -10.05 25.68 2.79
N ASP A 14 -10.32 26.85 2.20
CA ASP A 14 -9.39 27.50 1.28
C ASP A 14 -8.07 27.87 1.99
N GLN A 15 -8.11 28.32 3.26
CA GLN A 15 -6.92 28.59 4.07
C GLN A 15 -6.10 27.33 4.37
N LYS A 16 -6.74 26.19 4.66
CA LYS A 16 -6.03 24.91 4.85
C LYS A 16 -5.29 24.51 3.57
N LEU A 17 -5.95 24.65 2.42
CA LEU A 17 -5.33 24.37 1.12
C LEU A 17 -4.12 25.28 0.84
N MET A 18 -4.22 26.58 1.12
CA MET A 18 -3.11 27.52 0.99
C MET A 18 -1.89 27.16 1.86
N ARG A 19 -2.11 26.41 2.95
CA ARG A 19 -1.05 25.88 3.83
C ARG A 19 -0.56 24.49 3.42
N GLY A 20 -0.93 24.01 2.22
CA GLY A 20 -0.54 22.71 1.69
C GLY A 20 -1.29 21.52 2.30
N LYS A 21 -2.41 21.76 3.01
CA LYS A 21 -3.24 20.67 3.54
C LYS A 21 -4.28 20.27 2.49
N ASN A 22 -4.25 18.98 2.13
CA ASN A 22 -5.15 18.40 1.13
C ASN A 22 -6.37 17.69 1.75
N ALA A 23 -6.48 17.66 3.07
CA ALA A 23 -7.56 17.03 3.81
C ALA A 23 -7.68 17.63 5.21
N PHE A 24 -8.81 17.38 5.86
CA PHE A 24 -9.07 17.75 7.25
C PHE A 24 -10.03 16.77 7.93
N SER A 25 -9.98 16.70 9.26
CA SER A 25 -10.97 15.98 10.06
C SER A 25 -12.10 16.90 10.53
N LEU A 26 -13.27 16.32 10.78
CA LEU A 26 -14.40 17.03 11.37
C LEU A 26 -14.05 17.56 12.76
N ASP A 27 -13.19 16.85 13.50
CA ASP A 27 -12.76 17.26 14.84
C ASP A 27 -11.83 18.48 14.78
N GLU A 28 -10.95 18.56 13.77
CA GLU A 28 -10.16 19.75 13.50
C GLU A 28 -11.06 20.96 13.19
N LEU A 29 -12.10 20.75 12.36
CA LEU A 29 -13.07 21.81 12.04
C LEU A 29 -13.84 22.27 13.28
N ARG A 30 -14.30 21.34 14.13
CA ARG A 30 -14.99 21.65 15.40
C ARG A 30 -14.10 22.42 16.37
N LYS A 31 -12.83 22.04 16.45
CA LYS A 31 -11.84 22.72 17.30
C LYS A 31 -11.60 24.16 16.87
N ASP A 32 -11.53 24.40 15.55
CA ASP A 32 -11.33 25.74 14.99
C ASP A 32 -12.62 26.59 15.02
N TYR A 33 -13.81 25.96 15.14
CA TYR A 33 -15.13 26.61 15.20
C TYR A 33 -16.00 26.14 16.39
N PRO A 34 -15.58 26.38 17.64
CA PRO A 34 -16.28 25.86 18.83
C PRO A 34 -17.68 26.45 19.03
N ASN A 35 -17.95 27.63 18.46
CA ASN A 35 -19.22 28.33 18.60
C ASN A 35 -20.23 28.00 17.49
N HIS A 36 -19.85 27.21 16.49
CA HIS A 36 -20.79 26.78 15.44
C HIS A 36 -21.60 25.58 15.91
N THR A 37 -22.90 25.59 15.63
CA THR A 37 -23.76 24.42 15.91
C THR A 37 -23.45 23.28 14.93
N GLU A 38 -23.69 22.04 15.35
CA GLU A 38 -23.53 20.86 14.48
C GLU A 38 -24.38 20.96 13.20
N VAL A 39 -25.56 21.56 13.29
CA VAL A 39 -26.44 21.81 12.13
C VAL A 39 -25.81 22.79 11.15
N ALA A 40 -25.16 23.85 11.65
CA ALA A 40 -24.47 24.82 10.82
C ALA A 40 -23.25 24.21 10.11
N ILE A 41 -22.44 23.43 10.84
CA ILE A 41 -21.28 22.71 10.28
C ILE A 41 -21.73 21.73 9.20
N LYS A 42 -22.72 20.87 9.50
CA LYS A 42 -23.25 19.90 8.55
C LYS A 42 -23.80 20.57 7.29
N SER A 43 -24.57 21.63 7.45
CA SER A 43 -25.12 22.40 6.32
C SER A 43 -24.02 23.00 5.43
N ALA A 44 -22.94 23.51 6.03
CA ALA A 44 -21.80 24.03 5.28
C ALA A 44 -21.04 22.93 4.53
N LEU A 45 -20.78 21.79 5.17
CA LEU A 45 -20.10 20.65 4.53
C LEU A 45 -20.92 20.06 3.37
N ILE A 46 -22.26 20.00 3.50
CA ILE A 46 -23.15 19.60 2.40
C ILE A 46 -22.98 20.57 1.22
N ARG A 47 -23.06 21.89 1.46
CA ARG A 47 -22.89 22.91 0.42
C ARG A 47 -21.53 22.79 -0.28
N LEU A 48 -20.45 22.59 0.46
CA LEU A 48 -19.11 22.40 -0.11
C LEU A 48 -18.97 21.10 -0.90
N SER A 49 -19.63 20.03 -0.46
CA SER A 49 -19.65 18.75 -1.17
C SER A 49 -20.43 18.86 -2.50
N VAL A 50 -21.55 19.58 -2.51
CA VAL A 50 -22.34 19.87 -3.73
C VAL A 50 -21.53 20.72 -4.71
N LYS A 51 -20.77 21.70 -4.21
CA LYS A 51 -19.80 22.48 -5.01
C LYS A 51 -18.58 21.67 -5.48
N ALA A 52 -18.47 20.39 -5.12
CA ALA A 52 -17.31 19.53 -5.37
C ALA A 52 -15.98 20.08 -4.82
N LYS A 53 -16.01 21.00 -3.85
CA LYS A 53 -14.80 21.53 -3.18
C LYS A 53 -14.21 20.55 -2.18
N ILE A 54 -15.06 19.69 -1.59
CA ILE A 54 -14.63 18.66 -0.65
C ILE A 54 -15.25 17.31 -0.98
N LEU A 55 -14.60 16.24 -0.52
CA LEU A 55 -15.11 14.87 -0.63
C LEU A 55 -14.94 14.15 0.70
N SER A 56 -16.03 13.62 1.27
CA SER A 56 -15.93 12.69 2.41
C SER A 56 -15.40 11.33 1.93
N ILE A 57 -14.16 11.02 2.31
CA ILE A 57 -13.50 9.75 1.99
C ILE A 57 -13.72 8.70 3.10
N HIS A 58 -13.83 9.17 4.35
CA HIS A 58 -14.19 8.39 5.52
C HIS A 58 -15.14 9.21 6.40
N LYS A 59 -15.89 8.54 7.29
CA LYS A 59 -16.74 9.24 8.26
C LYS A 59 -15.88 10.21 9.09
N GLY A 60 -16.22 11.49 9.03
CA GLY A 60 -15.49 12.55 9.75
C GLY A 60 -14.17 12.97 9.10
N TYR A 61 -13.83 12.49 7.90
CA TYR A 61 -12.59 12.88 7.20
C TYR A 61 -12.87 13.29 5.76
N TYR A 62 -12.41 14.48 5.39
CA TYR A 62 -12.74 15.14 4.14
C TYR A 62 -11.47 15.51 3.37
N LEU A 63 -11.45 15.18 2.08
CA LEU A 63 -10.45 15.64 1.14
C LEU A 63 -10.86 17.02 0.61
N ILE A 64 -9.87 17.89 0.40
CA ILE A 64 -10.03 19.18 -0.28
C ILE A 64 -9.66 18.97 -1.74
N ILE A 65 -10.62 19.19 -2.65
CA ILE A 65 -10.42 18.95 -4.08
C ILE A 65 -9.75 20.18 -4.69
N THR A 66 -8.48 20.05 -5.05
CA THR A 66 -7.73 21.12 -5.71
C THR A 66 -8.16 21.26 -7.17
N PRO A 67 -7.90 22.41 -7.82
CA PRO A 67 -8.24 22.60 -9.24
C PRO A 67 -7.67 21.51 -10.15
N GLN A 68 -6.48 21.00 -9.84
CA GLN A 68 -5.79 19.94 -10.59
C GLN A 68 -6.59 18.62 -10.60
N TYR A 69 -7.37 18.35 -9.55
CA TYR A 69 -8.18 17.14 -9.41
C TYR A 69 -9.68 17.39 -9.60
N ALA A 70 -10.08 18.58 -10.04
CA ALA A 70 -11.49 18.96 -10.16
C ALA A 70 -12.29 18.03 -11.10
N SER A 71 -11.69 17.62 -12.23
CA SER A 71 -12.34 16.73 -13.21
C SER A 71 -12.59 15.32 -12.65
N ARG A 72 -11.64 14.77 -11.88
CA ARG A 72 -11.79 13.46 -11.21
C ARG A 72 -12.65 13.56 -9.95
N GLY A 73 -12.65 14.72 -9.29
CA GLY A 73 -13.38 14.97 -8.05
C GLY A 73 -12.85 14.17 -6.85
N ILE A 74 -11.61 13.67 -6.93
CA ILE A 74 -10.93 12.92 -5.87
C ILE A 74 -9.40 13.04 -6.03
N LEU A 75 -8.70 13.11 -4.89
CA LEU A 75 -7.24 13.07 -4.85
C LEU A 75 -6.72 11.63 -4.95
N PRO A 76 -5.53 11.37 -5.53
CA PRO A 76 -4.88 10.08 -5.40
C PRO A 76 -4.51 9.78 -3.92
N PRO A 77 -4.59 8.51 -3.47
CA PRO A 77 -4.22 8.08 -2.12
C PRO A 77 -2.85 8.55 -1.65
N THR A 78 -1.88 8.68 -2.55
CA THR A 78 -0.55 9.21 -2.24
C THR A 78 -0.57 10.60 -1.60
N LEU A 79 -1.63 11.39 -1.81
CA LEU A 79 -1.75 12.74 -1.26
C LEU A 79 -2.49 12.83 0.07
N TYR A 80 -3.19 11.78 0.52
CA TYR A 80 -4.02 11.85 1.73
C TYR A 80 -3.93 10.63 2.65
N MET A 81 -3.33 9.52 2.21
CA MET A 81 -3.36 8.27 2.96
C MET A 81 -2.70 8.42 4.33
N ASP A 82 -1.55 9.10 4.41
CA ASP A 82 -0.87 9.35 5.69
C ASP A 82 -1.78 10.09 6.68
N GLY A 83 -2.39 11.20 6.24
CA GLY A 83 -3.33 11.94 7.08
C GLY A 83 -4.57 11.13 7.48
N LEU A 84 -5.11 10.31 6.58
CA LEU A 84 -6.24 9.43 6.88
C LEU A 84 -5.86 8.37 7.92
N MET A 85 -4.71 7.71 7.75
CA MET A 85 -4.28 6.64 8.66
C MET A 85 -3.86 7.19 10.03
N ASN A 86 -3.29 8.40 10.08
CA ASN A 86 -3.06 9.13 11.33
C ASN A 86 -4.38 9.50 12.03
N TYR A 87 -5.39 9.97 11.30
CA TYR A 87 -6.73 10.22 11.85
C TYR A 87 -7.40 8.95 12.39
N LEU A 88 -7.17 7.80 11.73
CA LEU A 88 -7.66 6.50 12.19
C LEU A 88 -6.80 5.88 13.29
N GLU A 89 -5.70 6.52 13.68
CA GLU A 89 -4.70 6.04 14.64
C GLU A 89 -4.17 4.64 14.30
N ARG A 90 -3.83 4.42 13.03
CA ARG A 90 -3.44 3.10 12.53
C ARG A 90 -2.09 3.14 11.81
N PRO A 91 -1.13 2.28 12.20
CA PRO A 91 0.07 2.09 11.41
C PRO A 91 -0.30 1.48 10.07
N TYR A 92 0.42 1.89 9.03
CA TYR A 92 0.12 1.46 7.67
C TYR A 92 1.34 1.51 6.76
N TYR A 93 1.21 0.89 5.59
CA TYR A 93 2.01 1.21 4.42
C TYR A 93 1.22 0.93 3.15
N MET A 94 1.59 1.57 2.05
CA MET A 94 1.17 1.16 0.72
C MET A 94 2.09 0.07 0.19
N GLY A 95 1.52 -1.01 -0.36
CA GLY A 95 2.28 -2.17 -0.83
C GLY A 95 1.82 -2.67 -2.19
N LEU A 96 2.28 -3.88 -2.55
CA LEU A 96 2.01 -4.51 -3.86
C LEU A 96 2.43 -3.60 -5.03
N ILE A 97 1.66 -3.62 -6.12
CA ILE A 97 1.92 -2.84 -7.33
C ILE A 97 2.10 -1.34 -7.04
N ASN A 98 1.44 -0.79 -6.00
CA ASN A 98 1.54 0.63 -5.69
C ASN A 98 2.93 1.00 -5.17
N ALA A 99 3.56 0.14 -4.36
CA ALA A 99 4.94 0.33 -3.92
C ALA A 99 5.92 0.05 -5.07
N ALA A 100 5.70 -1.01 -5.85
CA ALA A 100 6.56 -1.35 -6.99
C ALA A 100 6.70 -0.19 -7.99
N VAL A 101 5.58 0.47 -8.35
CA VAL A 101 5.60 1.68 -9.21
C VAL A 101 6.41 2.81 -8.57
N LEU A 102 6.31 3.03 -7.26
CA LEU A 102 7.08 4.06 -6.55
C LEU A 102 8.58 3.73 -6.42
N HIS A 103 8.95 2.46 -6.61
CA HIS A 103 10.35 2.03 -6.77
C HIS A 103 10.84 2.10 -8.23
N GLY A 104 9.98 2.42 -9.19
CA GLY A 104 10.32 2.47 -10.62
C GLY A 104 10.16 1.14 -11.35
N SER A 105 9.66 0.10 -10.67
CA SER A 105 9.65 -1.30 -11.13
C SER A 105 8.35 -1.72 -11.81
N SER A 106 7.54 -0.75 -12.23
CA SER A 106 6.37 -1.00 -13.07
C SER A 106 5.96 0.27 -13.80
N HIS A 107 5.81 0.17 -15.11
CA HIS A 107 5.35 1.24 -15.98
C HIS A 107 3.82 1.35 -16.03
N GLN A 108 3.09 0.40 -15.42
CA GLN A 108 1.64 0.39 -15.43
C GLN A 108 1.06 1.20 -14.27
N ALA A 109 0.25 2.21 -14.60
CA ALA A 109 -0.49 2.97 -13.60
C ALA A 109 -1.45 2.04 -12.82
N PRO A 110 -1.36 1.95 -11.48
CA PRO A 110 -2.25 1.11 -10.70
C PRO A 110 -3.69 1.59 -10.82
N GLN A 111 -4.59 0.67 -11.19
CA GLN A 111 -6.05 0.92 -11.20
C GLN A 111 -6.64 0.83 -9.78
N GLU A 112 -5.99 0.07 -8.90
CA GLU A 112 -6.38 -0.10 -7.51
C GLU A 112 -5.21 0.24 -6.58
N TYR A 113 -5.55 0.64 -5.36
CA TYR A 113 -4.60 0.93 -4.30
C TYR A 113 -4.68 -0.12 -3.19
N PHE A 114 -3.53 -0.58 -2.70
CA PHE A 114 -3.43 -1.57 -1.64
C PHE A 114 -2.71 -0.97 -0.43
N VAL A 115 -3.43 -0.89 0.68
CA VAL A 115 -2.96 -0.33 1.94
C VAL A 115 -2.96 -1.44 2.98
N PHE A 116 -1.78 -1.77 3.51
CA PHE A 116 -1.65 -2.68 4.64
C PHE A 116 -1.81 -1.90 5.93
N THR A 117 -2.59 -2.43 6.87
CA THR A 117 -2.87 -1.78 8.15
C THR A 117 -3.14 -2.81 9.24
N SER A 118 -3.13 -2.40 10.52
CA SER A 118 -3.55 -3.23 11.63
C SER A 118 -5.07 -3.52 11.64
N PHE A 119 -5.47 -4.54 12.42
CA PHE A 119 -6.87 -4.82 12.76
C PHE A 119 -7.49 -3.72 13.66
N PRO A 120 -8.83 -3.60 13.73
CA PRO A 120 -9.85 -4.39 13.04
C PRO A 120 -9.96 -4.09 11.54
N VAL A 121 -10.56 -4.99 10.76
CA VAL A 121 -10.60 -4.89 9.29
C VAL A 121 -11.30 -3.61 8.82
N LEU A 122 -10.67 -2.89 7.87
CA LEU A 122 -11.27 -1.76 7.17
C LEU A 122 -11.94 -2.24 5.88
N ARG A 123 -13.14 -1.71 5.59
CA ARG A 123 -13.85 -2.01 4.33
C ARG A 123 -13.16 -1.28 3.16
N PRO A 124 -13.08 -1.89 1.97
CA PRO A 124 -12.58 -1.20 0.79
C PRO A 124 -13.32 0.12 0.54
N THR A 125 -12.58 1.16 0.17
CA THR A 125 -13.13 2.45 -0.21
C THR A 125 -13.29 2.48 -1.73
N LEU A 126 -14.52 2.69 -2.22
CA LEU A 126 -14.80 2.98 -3.63
C LEU A 126 -15.47 4.35 -3.74
N LYS A 127 -14.76 5.33 -4.29
CA LYS A 127 -15.25 6.69 -4.46
C LYS A 127 -14.75 7.25 -5.79
N LYS A 128 -15.65 7.78 -6.61
CA LYS A 128 -15.31 8.43 -7.90
C LYS A 128 -14.43 7.53 -8.81
N GLY A 129 -14.73 6.24 -8.86
CA GLY A 129 -13.97 5.24 -9.63
C GLY A 129 -12.64 4.81 -8.99
N LEU A 130 -12.15 5.51 -7.97
CA LEU A 130 -10.94 5.14 -7.24
C LEU A 130 -11.25 4.09 -6.18
N LYS A 131 -10.46 3.01 -6.18
CA LYS A 131 -10.60 1.89 -5.25
C LYS A 131 -9.37 1.75 -4.36
N VAL A 132 -9.58 1.77 -3.04
CA VAL A 132 -8.58 1.46 -2.02
C VAL A 132 -8.98 0.18 -1.31
N ASN A 133 -8.12 -0.82 -1.37
CA ASN A 133 -8.25 -2.09 -0.68
C ASN A 133 -7.36 -2.07 0.57
N TYR A 134 -7.96 -2.36 1.72
CA TYR A 134 -7.22 -2.50 2.97
C TYR A 134 -6.92 -3.98 3.24
N ILE A 135 -5.67 -4.29 3.58
CA ILE A 135 -5.21 -5.63 3.92
C ILE A 135 -4.75 -5.61 5.37
N SER A 136 -5.42 -6.37 6.22
CA SER A 136 -5.10 -6.40 7.64
C SER A 136 -3.91 -7.32 7.93
N LYS A 137 -2.89 -6.79 8.62
CA LYS A 137 -1.79 -7.55 9.21
C LYS A 137 -1.84 -7.41 10.73
N LYS A 138 -1.29 -8.40 11.45
CA LYS A 138 -1.20 -8.35 12.92
C LYS A 138 -0.25 -7.25 13.38
N GLU A 139 0.87 -7.12 12.66
CA GLU A 139 1.94 -6.18 12.97
C GLU A 139 2.45 -5.53 11.68
N ILE A 140 2.73 -4.23 11.76
CA ILE A 140 3.31 -3.43 10.68
C ILE A 140 4.84 -3.35 10.89
N PRO A 141 5.65 -3.83 9.93
CA PRO A 141 7.07 -4.01 10.13
C PRO A 141 7.82 -2.73 9.79
N LEU A 142 7.89 -1.78 10.73
CA LEU A 142 8.45 -0.44 10.46
C LEU A 142 9.87 -0.46 9.86
N SER A 143 10.70 -1.45 10.22
CA SER A 143 12.05 -1.64 9.69
C SER A 143 12.11 -2.06 8.22
N LEU A 144 10.98 -2.49 7.66
CA LEU A 144 10.83 -2.91 6.26
C LEU A 144 10.07 -1.86 5.42
N LEU A 145 9.88 -0.65 5.95
CA LEU A 145 9.18 0.43 5.27
C LEU A 145 10.16 1.53 4.85
N ASP A 146 9.91 2.07 3.65
CA ASP A 146 10.54 3.29 3.18
C ASP A 146 9.56 4.46 3.32
N GLN A 147 10.11 5.64 3.62
CA GLN A 147 9.36 6.89 3.63
C GLN A 147 9.57 7.62 2.31
N ARG A 148 8.50 7.80 1.53
CA ARG A 148 8.53 8.58 0.29
C ARG A 148 7.96 9.97 0.51
N LYS A 149 8.69 10.98 0.07
CA LYS A 149 8.21 12.37 0.07
C LYS A 149 7.10 12.52 -0.98
N THR A 150 6.02 13.18 -0.60
CA THR A 150 4.90 13.54 -1.48
C THR A 150 4.70 15.05 -1.45
N GLU A 151 3.85 15.56 -2.34
CA GLU A 151 3.53 17.00 -2.37
C GLU A 151 2.88 17.49 -1.06
N SER A 152 2.19 16.61 -0.34
CA SER A 152 1.49 16.92 0.91
C SER A 152 2.18 16.42 2.18
N GLY A 153 3.38 15.86 2.07
CA GLY A 153 4.16 15.38 3.22
C GLY A 153 4.94 14.12 2.90
N TYR A 154 4.61 13.04 3.59
CA TYR A 154 5.26 11.75 3.45
C TYR A 154 4.26 10.62 3.32
N LEU A 155 4.72 9.50 2.78
CA LEU A 155 3.96 8.27 2.59
C LEU A 155 4.84 7.09 2.98
N PHE A 156 4.32 6.21 3.83
CA PHE A 156 4.96 4.93 4.12
C PHE A 156 4.63 3.91 3.03
N ILE A 157 5.67 3.31 2.47
CA ILE A 157 5.57 2.22 1.49
C ILE A 157 6.40 1.02 1.94
N SER A 158 6.04 -0.18 1.53
CA SER A 158 6.92 -1.34 1.70
C SER A 158 8.22 -1.09 0.93
N ASN A 159 9.38 -1.36 1.53
CA ASN A 159 10.66 -1.31 0.81
C ASN A 159 10.68 -2.35 -0.34
N PRO A 160 11.68 -2.35 -1.24
CA PRO A 160 11.69 -3.26 -2.39
C PRO A 160 11.58 -4.74 -2.00
N LEU A 161 12.26 -5.15 -0.92
CA LEU A 161 12.27 -6.54 -0.46
C LEU A 161 10.90 -6.97 0.12
N LEU A 162 10.27 -6.14 0.96
CA LEU A 162 8.93 -6.41 1.48
C LEU A 162 7.89 -6.35 0.35
N THR A 163 8.05 -5.45 -0.62
CA THR A 163 7.20 -5.38 -1.80
C THR A 163 7.25 -6.68 -2.59
N ALA A 164 8.44 -7.24 -2.81
CA ALA A 164 8.61 -8.53 -3.47
C ALA A 164 7.88 -9.67 -2.74
N ALA A 165 8.05 -9.76 -1.41
CA ALA A 165 7.37 -10.76 -0.59
C ALA A 165 5.84 -10.58 -0.61
N ASP A 166 5.34 -9.35 -0.50
CA ASP A 166 3.91 -9.06 -0.53
C ASP A 166 3.30 -9.37 -1.91
N LEU A 167 3.99 -9.07 -3.01
CA LEU A 167 3.53 -9.43 -4.36
C LEU A 167 3.32 -10.95 -4.50
N VAL A 168 4.26 -11.76 -4.00
CA VAL A 168 4.15 -13.22 -4.00
C VAL A 168 3.03 -13.70 -3.08
N GLN A 169 2.94 -13.15 -1.86
CA GLN A 169 1.92 -13.56 -0.88
C GLN A 169 0.50 -13.23 -1.37
N PHE A 170 0.33 -12.10 -2.05
CA PHE A 170 -0.96 -11.58 -2.47
C PHE A 170 -1.12 -11.58 -4.00
N GLU A 171 -0.51 -12.53 -4.70
CA GLU A 171 -0.48 -12.65 -6.17
C GLU A 171 -1.86 -12.46 -6.84
N LYS A 172 -2.91 -13.01 -6.23
CA LYS A 172 -4.28 -12.90 -6.75
C LYS A 172 -4.82 -11.48 -6.81
N LYS A 173 -4.30 -10.58 -5.95
CA LYS A 173 -4.70 -9.16 -5.92
C LYS A 173 -4.04 -8.34 -7.03
N VAL A 174 -2.94 -8.84 -7.60
CA VAL A 174 -2.19 -8.14 -8.66
C VAL A 174 -2.33 -8.81 -10.03
N GLY A 175 -3.09 -9.89 -10.14
CA GLY A 175 -3.42 -10.54 -11.42
C GLY A 175 -2.72 -11.88 -11.65
N GLY A 176 -2.10 -12.46 -10.64
CA GLY A 176 -1.46 -13.77 -10.76
C GLY A 176 0.07 -13.73 -10.65
N LEU A 177 0.67 -14.91 -10.54
CA LEU A 177 2.12 -15.07 -10.45
C LEU A 177 2.89 -14.63 -11.71
N ASN A 178 2.30 -14.68 -12.90
CA ASN A 178 2.95 -14.18 -14.12
C ASN A 178 3.20 -12.67 -14.00
N ARG A 179 2.16 -11.91 -13.65
CA ARG A 179 2.28 -10.46 -13.42
C ARG A 179 3.21 -10.13 -12.25
N VAL A 180 3.21 -10.95 -11.20
CA VAL A 180 4.20 -10.83 -10.12
C VAL A 180 5.61 -11.01 -10.66
N ALA A 181 5.88 -12.02 -11.48
CA ALA A 181 7.19 -12.27 -12.05
C ALA A 181 7.67 -11.11 -12.93
N SER A 182 6.81 -10.56 -13.80
CA SER A 182 7.16 -9.38 -14.61
C SER A 182 7.51 -8.17 -13.74
N ILE A 183 6.74 -7.88 -12.68
CA ILE A 183 7.07 -6.77 -11.76
C ILE A 183 8.36 -7.05 -10.99
N LEU A 184 8.59 -8.31 -10.59
CA LEU A 184 9.80 -8.71 -9.87
C LEU A 184 11.05 -8.53 -10.73
N GLN A 185 10.96 -8.75 -12.05
CA GLN A 185 12.07 -8.60 -12.98
C GLN A 185 12.71 -7.20 -12.92
N ASP A 186 11.91 -6.15 -12.76
CA ASP A 186 12.42 -4.79 -12.59
C ASP A 186 12.72 -4.45 -11.11
N LEU A 187 11.99 -5.06 -10.17
CA LEU A 187 12.08 -4.73 -8.74
C LEU A 187 13.37 -5.23 -8.09
N VAL A 188 13.92 -6.34 -8.58
CA VAL A 188 15.15 -6.93 -8.06
C VAL A 188 16.35 -5.99 -8.13
N GLU A 189 16.42 -5.10 -9.13
CA GLU A 189 17.50 -4.11 -9.24
C GLU A 189 17.53 -3.13 -8.05
N SER A 190 16.38 -2.94 -7.39
CA SER A 190 16.26 -2.09 -6.20
C SER A 190 16.49 -2.84 -4.89
N ILE A 191 16.61 -4.16 -4.91
CA ILE A 191 16.81 -4.99 -3.70
C ILE A 191 18.31 -5.13 -3.44
N LYS A 192 18.75 -4.68 -2.26
CA LYS A 192 20.13 -4.91 -1.81
C LYS A 192 20.23 -6.27 -1.12
N PRO A 193 21.23 -7.12 -1.45
CA PRO A 193 21.41 -8.41 -0.76
C PRO A 193 21.43 -8.28 0.77
N ASP A 194 22.16 -7.29 1.31
CA ASP A 194 22.29 -7.04 2.74
C ASP A 194 20.97 -6.63 3.44
N SER A 195 19.92 -6.28 2.67
CA SER A 195 18.59 -5.99 3.22
C SER A 195 17.82 -7.27 3.61
N ILE A 196 18.22 -8.43 3.09
CA ILE A 196 17.66 -9.72 3.46
C ILE A 196 18.25 -10.11 4.80
N THR A 197 17.51 -9.85 5.87
CA THR A 197 17.96 -10.08 7.25
C THR A 197 17.19 -11.23 7.90
N LYS A 198 17.70 -11.71 9.04
CA LYS A 198 16.99 -12.67 9.88
C LYS A 198 15.59 -12.18 10.28
N SER A 199 15.45 -10.90 10.62
CA SER A 199 14.15 -10.32 10.98
C SER A 199 13.17 -10.32 9.81
N PHE A 200 13.65 -10.17 8.57
CA PHE A 200 12.80 -10.30 7.39
C PHE A 200 12.28 -11.74 7.24
N VAL A 201 13.15 -12.74 7.33
CA VAL A 201 12.78 -14.16 7.23
C VAL A 201 11.84 -14.60 8.36
N GLU A 202 11.99 -14.03 9.55
CA GLU A 202 11.10 -14.28 10.69
C GLU A 202 9.70 -13.67 10.49
N TYR A 203 9.63 -12.50 9.86
CA TYR A 203 8.39 -11.77 9.63
C TYR A 203 7.54 -12.38 8.51
N ILE A 204 8.17 -12.87 7.43
CA ILE A 204 7.46 -13.39 6.26
C ILE A 204 7.08 -14.88 6.43
N HIS A 205 5.92 -15.26 5.88
CA HIS A 205 5.51 -16.67 5.86
C HIS A 205 6.49 -17.53 5.07
N THR A 206 6.87 -18.69 5.62
CA THR A 206 7.82 -19.62 4.99
C THR A 206 7.40 -19.99 3.55
N SER A 207 6.11 -20.22 3.30
CA SER A 207 5.63 -20.55 1.95
C SER A 207 5.76 -19.40 0.95
N THR A 208 5.70 -18.14 1.41
CA THR A 208 5.99 -16.96 0.58
C THR A 208 7.48 -16.90 0.26
N LEU A 209 8.35 -17.11 1.26
CA LEU A 209 9.80 -17.11 1.04
C LEU A 209 10.25 -18.21 0.08
N GLN A 210 9.69 -19.42 0.21
CA GLN A 210 9.94 -20.54 -0.70
C GLN A 210 9.59 -20.16 -2.15
N ARG A 211 8.40 -19.58 -2.37
CA ARG A 211 7.98 -19.13 -3.72
C ARG A 211 8.82 -17.97 -4.22
N LEU A 212 9.14 -17.00 -3.37
CA LEU A 212 9.96 -15.85 -3.75
C LEU A 212 11.35 -16.32 -4.18
N GLY A 213 12.00 -17.18 -3.39
CA GLY A 213 13.31 -17.73 -3.73
C GLY A 213 13.30 -18.55 -5.03
N TYR A 214 12.27 -19.39 -5.23
CA TYR A 214 12.08 -20.11 -6.49
C TYR A 214 11.95 -19.15 -7.69
N LEU A 215 11.15 -18.08 -7.55
CA LEU A 215 10.99 -17.09 -8.60
C LEU A 215 12.31 -16.36 -8.89
N LEU A 216 13.02 -15.91 -7.85
CA LEU A 216 14.32 -15.23 -7.99
C LEU A 216 15.33 -16.11 -8.74
N GLU A 217 15.45 -17.39 -8.36
CA GLU A 217 16.45 -18.29 -8.95
C GLU A 217 16.06 -18.81 -10.33
N THR A 218 14.84 -19.34 -10.46
CA THR A 218 14.46 -20.13 -11.64
C THR A 218 13.82 -19.28 -12.72
N VAL A 219 13.09 -18.22 -12.35
CA VAL A 219 12.37 -17.38 -13.31
C VAL A 219 13.17 -16.12 -13.65
N ILE A 220 13.55 -15.35 -12.62
CA ILE A 220 14.23 -14.05 -12.80
C ILE A 220 15.74 -14.22 -13.01
N LYS A 221 16.34 -15.32 -12.51
CA LYS A 221 17.78 -15.62 -12.56
C LYS A 221 18.65 -14.65 -11.74
N GLU A 222 18.09 -14.12 -10.66
CA GLU A 222 18.80 -13.32 -9.64
C GLU A 222 19.39 -14.22 -8.56
N PHE A 223 20.47 -14.91 -8.92
CA PHE A 223 21.11 -15.92 -8.07
C PHE A 223 21.64 -15.35 -6.76
N VAL A 224 22.19 -14.13 -6.77
CA VAL A 224 22.76 -13.50 -5.55
C VAL A 224 21.67 -13.30 -4.49
N LEU A 225 20.52 -12.74 -4.87
CA LEU A 225 19.40 -12.54 -3.95
C LEU A 225 18.81 -13.88 -3.49
N ALA A 226 18.73 -14.85 -4.40
CA ALA A 226 18.26 -16.19 -4.10
C ALA A 226 19.17 -16.90 -3.08
N ASP A 227 20.49 -16.83 -3.24
CA ASP A 227 21.46 -17.45 -2.33
C ASP A 227 21.41 -16.83 -0.93
N VAL A 228 21.43 -15.49 -0.83
CA VAL A 228 21.34 -14.81 0.47
C VAL A 228 20.03 -15.13 1.18
N LEU A 229 18.91 -15.18 0.45
CA LEU A 229 17.63 -15.59 1.02
C LEU A 229 17.67 -17.05 1.50
N TYR A 230 18.27 -17.95 0.73
CA TYR A 230 18.38 -19.36 1.07
C TYR A 230 19.21 -19.58 2.34
N ASP A 231 20.32 -18.86 2.49
CA ASP A 231 21.20 -18.95 3.66
C ASP A 231 20.50 -18.48 4.93
N HIS A 232 19.81 -17.33 4.87
CA HIS A 232 19.01 -16.84 6.01
C HIS A 232 17.85 -17.77 6.37
N MET A 233 17.23 -18.42 5.38
CA MET A 233 16.19 -19.42 5.62
C MET A 233 16.74 -20.72 6.22
N SER A 234 17.89 -21.20 5.74
CA SER A 234 18.50 -22.46 6.21
C SER A 234 19.03 -22.34 7.64
N GLY A 235 19.53 -21.16 8.02
CA GLY A 235 19.87 -20.84 9.40
C GLY A 235 18.66 -20.69 10.33
N TYR A 236 17.45 -20.67 9.79
CA TYR A 236 16.20 -20.54 10.53
C TYR A 236 15.52 -21.92 10.67
N SER A 237 15.37 -22.40 11.91
CA SER A 237 15.04 -23.80 12.25
C SER A 237 13.65 -24.32 11.85
N LYS A 238 12.95 -23.66 10.91
CA LYS A 238 11.66 -24.14 10.40
C LYS A 238 11.90 -25.14 9.29
N ARG A 239 11.57 -26.42 9.54
CA ARG A 239 11.49 -27.44 8.48
C ARG A 239 10.56 -26.95 7.38
N SER A 240 11.10 -26.69 6.18
CA SER A 240 10.33 -26.30 5.00
C SER A 240 9.60 -27.52 4.45
N ARG A 241 8.27 -27.51 4.51
CA ARG A 241 7.45 -28.50 3.82
C ARG A 241 7.29 -28.12 2.34
N PRO A 242 7.08 -29.09 1.43
CA PRO A 242 6.76 -28.78 0.05
C PRO A 242 5.55 -27.84 -0.08
N VAL A 243 5.66 -26.83 -0.94
CA VAL A 243 4.56 -25.89 -1.24
C VAL A 243 4.31 -25.82 -2.73
N LEU A 244 3.04 -25.73 -3.13
CA LEU A 244 2.69 -25.50 -4.53
C LEU A 244 3.15 -24.09 -4.96
N LEU A 245 3.74 -23.98 -6.15
CA LEU A 245 4.05 -22.69 -6.77
C LEU A 245 2.78 -21.85 -6.89
N LYS A 246 1.74 -22.40 -7.54
CA LYS A 246 0.41 -21.80 -7.61
C LYS A 246 -0.57 -22.53 -6.71
N ALA A 247 -0.86 -21.96 -5.54
CA ALA A 247 -1.68 -22.60 -4.50
C ALA A 247 -3.12 -22.93 -4.95
N SER A 248 -3.65 -22.28 -5.98
CA SER A 248 -5.02 -22.53 -6.48
C SER A 248 -5.13 -23.71 -7.44
N ILE A 249 -4.02 -24.29 -7.89
CA ILE A 249 -4.01 -25.41 -8.84
C ILE A 249 -3.53 -26.68 -8.09
N PRO A 250 -4.37 -27.71 -7.92
CA PRO A 250 -3.92 -28.96 -7.30
C PRO A 250 -2.79 -29.62 -8.11
N SER A 251 -1.88 -30.32 -7.44
CA SER A 251 -0.89 -31.19 -8.08
C SER A 251 -1.06 -32.63 -7.59
N LYS A 252 -0.91 -33.59 -8.51
CA LYS A 252 -0.90 -35.03 -8.18
C LYS A 252 0.43 -35.47 -7.58
N ASN A 253 1.53 -34.79 -7.95
CA ASN A 253 2.87 -35.03 -7.44
C ASN A 253 3.25 -33.88 -6.51
N LEU A 254 3.58 -34.19 -5.24
CA LEU A 254 3.97 -33.21 -4.23
C LEU A 254 5.50 -33.19 -4.01
N ASN A 255 6.27 -33.90 -4.83
CA ASN A 255 7.72 -33.84 -4.78
C ASN A 255 8.18 -32.50 -5.38
N ALA A 256 9.07 -31.83 -4.66
CA ALA A 256 9.72 -30.61 -5.10
C ALA A 256 11.20 -30.92 -5.36
N ASP A 257 11.60 -30.99 -6.62
CA ASP A 257 13.00 -31.20 -7.04
C ASP A 257 13.77 -29.87 -7.13
N ASN A 258 13.70 -29.06 -6.08
CA ASN A 258 14.52 -27.84 -5.95
C ASN A 258 14.75 -27.49 -4.48
N ARG A 259 15.82 -26.71 -4.22
CA ARG A 259 16.21 -26.34 -2.86
C ARG A 259 15.13 -25.56 -2.09
N TRP A 260 14.21 -24.90 -2.80
CA TRP A 260 13.11 -24.13 -2.22
C TRP A 260 11.94 -24.98 -1.74
N ASN A 261 11.96 -26.29 -1.99
CA ASN A 261 10.83 -27.19 -1.72
C ASN A 261 9.53 -26.66 -2.37
N VAL A 262 9.62 -26.12 -3.60
CA VAL A 262 8.46 -25.66 -4.37
C VAL A 262 8.05 -26.69 -5.42
N VAL A 263 6.79 -27.14 -5.37
CA VAL A 263 6.21 -28.04 -6.37
C VAL A 263 5.74 -27.19 -7.55
N VAL A 264 6.41 -27.34 -8.68
CA VAL A 264 6.15 -26.59 -9.92
C VAL A 264 4.92 -27.16 -10.61
N ASN A 265 3.76 -26.58 -10.33
CA ASN A 265 2.45 -27.00 -10.83
C ASN A 265 1.86 -26.05 -11.88
N THR A 266 2.65 -25.06 -12.32
CA THR A 266 2.33 -24.12 -13.40
C THR A 266 3.63 -23.63 -14.00
N GLU A 267 3.62 -23.30 -15.28
CA GLU A 267 4.67 -22.51 -15.90
C GLU A 267 4.43 -21.03 -15.62
N ILE A 268 5.53 -20.27 -15.44
CA ILE A 268 5.50 -18.81 -15.29
C ILE A 268 6.14 -18.22 -16.53
N GLN A 269 5.39 -17.37 -17.23
CA GLN A 269 5.86 -16.67 -18.42
C GLN A 269 6.10 -15.21 -18.05
N LEU A 270 7.28 -14.70 -18.39
CA LEU A 270 7.58 -13.27 -18.33
C LEU A 270 6.93 -12.62 -19.55
N GLU A 271 6.24 -11.50 -19.32
CA GLU A 271 5.74 -10.67 -20.41
C GLU A 271 6.94 -9.90 -20.98
N GLU A 272 7.16 -9.99 -22.29
CA GLU A 272 8.16 -9.17 -23.01
C GLU A 272 7.81 -7.68 -23.03
#